data_AF-A0A841EQ06-F1
#
_entry.id   AF-A0A841EQ06-F1
#
_cell.length_a   1.000
_cell.length_b   1.000
_cell.length_c   1.000
_cell.angle_alpha   90.00
_cell.angle_beta   90.00
_cell.angle_gamma   90.00
#
_symmetry.space_group_name_H-M   'P 1'
#
loop_
_entity.id
_entity.type
_entity.pdbx_description
1 polymer ?
#
loop_
_entity_poly.entity_id
_entity_poly.type
_entity_poly.pdbx_seq_one_letter_code
_entity_poly.pdbx_strand_id
1 'polypeptide(L)'
;MEFWKWRRAIASFAFPVVIITSCDIVFVSKALIPGFTLALGFLLGGIISPPDAISATTIMRQLKVPKVLLSIAEGESLLNDASSLIVFRFALATVITGQFHWQEATYSFFSVILMGILIGLAVGFIFFTIHKWLPTTPSIEVVLTFLTPYFMYYAAEHFHFSGVLTVVSGGLLLASKHESMLTYMSRIQSTNILNNLMKN
;
A
#
# COMPACT_ATOMS: atom_id res chain seq x y z
N MET A 1 19.22 0.81 4.62
CA MET A 1 18.91 -0.15 5.71
C MET A 1 18.40 0.56 6.99
N GLU A 2 17.49 1.53 6.86
CA GLU A 2 16.89 2.28 8.00
C GLU A 2 15.43 1.88 8.26
N PHE A 3 14.71 1.43 7.21
CA PHE A 3 13.30 1.02 7.24
C PHE A 3 13.03 -0.17 8.20
N TRP A 4 14.01 -1.07 8.37
CA TRP A 4 13.89 -2.26 9.22
C TRP A 4 13.91 -1.95 10.73
N LYS A 5 14.48 -0.82 11.15
CA LYS A 5 14.51 -0.39 12.56
C LYS A 5 13.13 0.08 13.04
N TRP A 6 12.34 0.71 12.16
CA TRP A 6 11.08 1.35 12.52
C TRP A 6 9.82 0.57 12.13
N ARG A 7 9.96 -0.57 11.45
CA ARG A 7 8.82 -1.41 11.02
C ARG A 7 7.82 -1.79 12.10
N ARG A 8 8.25 -1.92 13.37
CA ARG A 8 7.33 -2.20 14.49
C ARG A 8 6.50 -0.98 14.87
N ALA A 9 7.07 0.23 14.79
CA ALA A 9 6.31 1.45 15.02
C ALA A 9 5.33 1.72 13.87
N ILE A 10 5.79 1.58 12.62
CA ILE A 10 4.98 1.76 11.41
C ILE A 10 3.82 0.76 11.36
N ALA A 11 4.08 -0.52 11.62
CA ALA A 11 3.04 -1.55 11.68
C ALA A 11 2.06 -1.38 12.86
N SER A 12 2.51 -0.78 13.97
CA SER A 12 1.72 -0.71 15.20
C SER A 12 0.80 0.50 15.28
N PHE A 13 1.06 1.61 14.58
CA PHE A 13 0.24 2.82 14.69
C PHE A 13 -0.80 2.99 13.57
N ALA A 14 -0.53 2.48 12.37
CA ALA A 14 -1.44 2.65 11.24
C ALA A 14 -2.82 1.96 11.47
N PHE A 15 -2.79 0.72 11.97
CA PHE A 15 -4.01 -0.04 12.24
C PHE A 15 -4.93 0.61 13.29
N PRO A 16 -4.41 1.00 14.47
CA PRO A 16 -5.24 1.65 15.49
C PRO A 16 -5.81 2.99 15.03
N VAL A 17 -5.04 3.83 14.33
CA VAL A 17 -5.48 5.16 13.89
C VAL A 17 -6.67 5.05 12.94
N VAL A 18 -6.62 4.12 11.98
CA VAL A 18 -7.72 3.89 11.05
C VAL A 18 -8.99 3.38 11.74
N ILE A 19 -8.83 2.47 12.70
CA ILE A 19 -9.97 1.96 13.47
C ILE A 19 -10.60 3.07 14.31
N ILE A 20 -9.80 3.86 15.01
CA ILE A 20 -10.30 4.96 15.86
C ILE A 20 -11.06 5.99 15.02
N THR A 21 -10.44 6.48 13.94
CA THR A 21 -11.07 7.46 13.04
C THR A 21 -12.34 6.90 12.39
N SER A 22 -12.35 5.63 11.99
CA SER A 22 -13.55 4.97 11.47
C SER A 22 -14.66 4.87 12.51
N CYS A 23 -14.32 4.55 13.77
CA CYS A 23 -15.28 4.52 14.88
C CYS A 23 -15.87 5.91 15.14
N ASP A 24 -15.05 6.96 15.17
CA ASP A 24 -15.53 8.33 15.34
C ASP A 24 -16.52 8.72 14.23
N ILE A 25 -16.21 8.37 12.98
CA ILE A 25 -17.09 8.59 11.83
C ILE A 25 -18.41 7.83 11.96
N VAL A 26 -18.38 6.58 12.46
CA VAL A 26 -19.61 5.81 12.75
C VAL A 26 -20.48 6.51 13.78
N PHE A 27 -19.90 6.97 14.89
CA PHE A 27 -20.64 7.66 15.94
C PHE A 27 -21.26 8.96 15.42
N VAL A 28 -20.49 9.77 14.69
CA VAL A 28 -20.94 11.05 14.14
C VAL A 28 -22.04 10.85 13.09
N SER A 29 -21.83 9.94 12.14
CA SER A 29 -22.81 9.67 11.07
C SER A 29 -24.12 9.10 11.60
N LYS A 30 -24.06 8.18 12.58
CA LYS A 30 -25.25 7.62 13.23
C LYS A 30 -26.03 8.67 14.03
N ALA A 31 -25.33 9.63 14.64
CA ALA A 31 -25.96 10.70 15.41
C ALA A 31 -26.63 11.75 14.50
N LEU A 32 -26.02 12.06 13.35
CA LEU A 32 -26.52 13.08 12.41
C LEU A 32 -27.60 12.56 11.45
N ILE A 33 -27.53 11.28 11.06
CA ILE A 33 -28.39 10.72 10.01
C ILE A 33 -29.31 9.64 10.62
N PRO A 34 -30.61 9.91 10.79
CA PRO A 34 -31.57 8.92 11.26
C PRO A 34 -31.63 7.72 10.31
N GLY A 35 -31.56 6.50 10.87
CA GLY A 35 -31.58 5.25 10.10
C GLY A 35 -30.23 4.82 9.52
N PHE A 36 -29.15 5.56 9.78
CA PHE A 36 -27.80 5.16 9.35
C PHE A 36 -27.33 3.94 10.15
N THR A 37 -27.04 2.85 9.45
CA THR A 37 -26.60 1.61 10.10
C THR A 37 -25.12 1.70 10.48
N LEU A 38 -24.70 0.89 11.47
CA LEU A 38 -23.29 0.81 11.85
C LEU A 38 -22.40 0.40 10.67
N ALA A 39 -22.90 -0.50 9.81
CA ALA A 39 -22.19 -0.94 8.62
C ALA A 39 -21.96 0.21 7.62
N LEU A 40 -22.97 1.07 7.39
CA LEU A 40 -22.80 2.27 6.57
C LEU A 40 -21.84 3.27 7.21
N GLY A 41 -21.87 3.41 8.53
CA GLY A 41 -20.92 4.22 9.29
C GLY A 41 -19.47 3.76 9.09
N PHE A 42 -19.21 2.46 9.20
CA PHE A 42 -17.87 1.90 9.01
C PHE A 42 -17.45 1.94 7.53
N LEU A 43 -18.40 1.83 6.60
CA LEU A 43 -18.16 1.98 5.17
C LEU A 43 -17.65 3.40 4.89
N LEU A 44 -18.38 4.41 5.38
CA LEU A 44 -17.99 5.81 5.29
C LEU A 44 -16.66 6.06 6.00
N GLY A 45 -16.47 5.45 7.17
CA GLY A 45 -15.23 5.46 7.95
C GLY A 45 -14.03 5.00 7.13
N GLY A 46 -14.12 3.82 6.50
CA GLY A 46 -13.05 3.29 5.64
C GLY A 46 -12.75 4.16 4.41
N ILE A 47 -13.71 4.96 3.92
CA ILE A 47 -13.48 5.88 2.80
C ILE A 47 -12.72 7.14 3.26
N ILE A 48 -13.05 7.68 4.43
CA ILE A 48 -12.58 9.01 4.89
C ILE A 48 -11.36 8.91 5.82
N SER A 49 -11.23 7.79 6.53
CA SER A 49 -10.20 7.55 7.55
C SER A 49 -8.73 7.68 7.10
N PRO A 50 -8.31 7.20 5.91
CA PRO A 50 -6.89 7.23 5.56
C PRO A 50 -6.40 8.68 5.39
N PRO A 51 -5.35 9.09 6.13
CA PRO A 51 -4.80 10.44 6.03
C PRO A 51 -3.96 10.63 4.76
N ASP A 52 -4.05 11.79 4.12
CA ASP A 52 -3.28 12.13 2.91
C ASP A 52 -1.81 12.44 3.24
N ALA A 53 -0.97 11.40 3.27
CA ALA A 53 0.45 11.59 3.49
C ALA A 53 1.20 12.09 2.26
N ILE A 54 0.65 12.00 1.04
CA ILE A 54 1.33 12.49 -0.16
C ILE A 54 1.44 14.03 -0.08
N SER A 55 0.35 14.68 0.31
CA SER A 55 0.35 16.12 0.58
C SER A 55 1.30 16.49 1.72
N ALA A 56 1.26 15.75 2.84
CA ALA A 56 2.12 16.02 4.00
C ALA A 56 3.62 15.86 3.68
N THR A 57 3.98 14.76 3.01
CA THR A 57 5.37 14.46 2.63
C THR A 57 5.91 15.47 1.62
N THR A 58 5.09 15.99 0.72
CA THR A 58 5.47 17.05 -0.22
C THR A 58 5.89 18.34 0.51
N ILE A 59 5.14 18.74 1.55
CA ILE A 59 5.49 19.90 2.39
C ILE A 59 6.76 19.61 3.21
N MET A 60 6.88 18.41 3.79
CA MET A 60 8.08 18.02 4.54
C MET A 60 9.36 18.02 3.68
N ARG A 61 9.27 17.69 2.39
CA ARG A 61 10.41 17.81 1.45
C ARG A 61 10.85 19.27 1.29
N GLN A 62 9.92 20.22 1.26
CA GLN A 62 10.24 21.66 1.17
C GLN A 62 10.95 22.16 2.45
N LEU A 63 10.59 21.60 3.61
CA LEU A 63 11.17 21.96 4.91
C LEU A 63 12.51 21.26 5.22
N LYS A 64 13.10 20.53 4.27
CA LYS A 64 14.38 19.80 4.43
C LYS A 64 14.39 18.83 5.63
N VAL A 65 13.25 18.20 5.91
CA VAL A 65 13.12 17.19 6.98
C VAL A 65 14.03 15.98 6.66
N PRO A 66 14.65 15.33 7.67
CA PRO A 66 15.49 14.14 7.43
C PRO A 66 14.77 13.06 6.61
N LYS A 67 15.48 12.46 5.65
CA LYS A 67 14.94 11.42 4.75
C LYS A 67 14.26 10.25 5.48
N VAL A 68 14.72 9.96 6.71
CA VAL A 68 14.16 8.90 7.56
C VAL A 68 12.72 9.21 7.97
N LEU A 69 12.40 10.45 8.35
CA LEU A 69 11.03 10.85 8.70
C LEU A 69 10.09 10.77 7.49
N LEU A 70 10.58 11.17 6.32
CA LEU A 70 9.85 11.04 5.06
C LEU A 70 9.49 9.59 4.74
N SER A 71 10.47 8.67 4.82
CA SER A 71 10.21 7.25 4.59
C SER A 71 9.29 6.62 5.64
N ILE A 72 9.31 7.11 6.89
CA ILE A 72 8.38 6.66 7.95
C ILE A 72 6.96 7.11 7.61
N ALA A 73 6.75 8.39 7.27
CA ALA A 73 5.44 8.94 6.93
C ALA A 73 4.84 8.27 5.68
N GLU A 74 5.64 8.04 4.64
CA GLU A 74 5.22 7.29 3.43
C GLU A 74 4.83 5.85 3.80
N GLY A 75 5.61 5.19 4.66
CA GLY A 75 5.33 3.84 5.13
C GLY A 75 4.05 3.73 5.97
N GLU A 76 3.80 4.71 6.84
CA GLU A 76 2.58 4.79 7.66
C GLU A 76 1.33 4.99 6.79
N SER A 77 1.39 5.87 5.79
CA SER A 77 0.29 6.09 4.84
C SER A 77 -0.10 4.82 4.09
N LEU A 78 0.89 4.08 3.58
CA LEU A 78 0.64 2.84 2.85
C LEU A 78 -0.08 1.80 3.71
N LEU A 79 0.25 1.74 4.99
CA LEU A 79 -0.44 0.86 5.93
C LEU A 79 -1.83 1.38 6.31
N ASN A 80 -2.01 2.70 6.41
CA ASN A 80 -3.33 3.29 6.61
C ASN A 80 -4.26 3.00 5.44
N ASP A 81 -3.79 3.14 4.20
CA ASP A 81 -4.57 2.81 2.98
C ASP A 81 -4.96 1.33 2.94
N ALA A 82 -4.03 0.44 3.32
CA ALA A 82 -4.34 -0.99 3.42
C ALA A 82 -5.40 -1.26 4.51
N SER A 83 -5.29 -0.61 5.67
CA SER A 83 -6.21 -0.79 6.79
C SER A 83 -7.60 -0.24 6.48
N SER A 84 -7.68 0.92 5.82
CA SER A 84 -8.93 1.58 5.47
C SER A 84 -9.71 0.81 4.40
N LEU A 85 -9.00 0.27 3.40
CA LEU A 85 -9.57 -0.63 2.39
C LEU A 85 -10.17 -1.88 3.04
N ILE A 86 -9.50 -2.43 4.05
CA ILE A 86 -9.98 -3.59 4.80
C ILE A 86 -11.28 -3.25 5.54
N VAL A 87 -11.32 -2.14 6.30
CA VAL A 87 -12.53 -1.66 6.98
C VAL A 87 -13.67 -1.45 5.98
N PHE A 88 -13.38 -0.79 4.86
CA PHE A 88 -14.34 -0.55 3.79
C PHE A 88 -14.93 -1.86 3.23
N ARG A 89 -14.11 -2.86 2.90
CA ARG A 89 -14.59 -4.12 2.32
C ARG A 89 -15.49 -4.90 3.27
N PHE A 90 -15.18 -4.91 4.58
CA PHE A 90 -16.04 -5.57 5.57
C PHE A 90 -17.35 -4.86 5.79
N ALA A 91 -17.30 -3.55 5.89
CA ALA A 91 -18.48 -2.73 6.01
C ALA A 91 -19.38 -2.91 4.78
N LEU A 92 -18.82 -2.88 3.56
CA LEU A 92 -19.53 -3.10 2.32
C LEU A 92 -20.17 -4.49 2.25
N ALA A 93 -19.41 -5.53 2.59
CA ALA A 93 -19.93 -6.90 2.61
C ALA A 93 -21.13 -7.02 3.55
N THR A 94 -21.05 -6.42 4.75
CA THR A 94 -22.14 -6.39 5.72
C THR A 94 -23.36 -5.63 5.20
N VAL A 95 -23.15 -4.49 4.53
CA VAL A 95 -24.23 -3.70 3.92
C VAL A 95 -24.97 -4.51 2.86
N ILE A 96 -24.25 -5.31 2.07
CA ILE A 96 -24.83 -6.10 0.97
C ILE A 96 -25.53 -7.36 1.51
N THR A 97 -24.91 -8.08 2.44
CA THR A 97 -25.43 -9.37 2.93
C THR A 97 -26.47 -9.23 4.04
N GLY A 98 -26.49 -8.09 4.75
CA GLY A 98 -27.34 -7.86 5.92
C GLY A 98 -27.00 -8.72 7.13
N GLN A 99 -25.95 -9.56 7.06
CA GLN A 99 -25.56 -10.51 8.09
C GLN A 99 -24.08 -10.28 8.46
N PHE A 100 -23.81 -9.98 9.73
CA PHE A 100 -22.45 -9.78 10.23
C PHE A 100 -21.84 -11.12 10.68
N HIS A 101 -21.11 -11.79 9.78
CA HIS A 101 -20.38 -13.01 10.11
C HIS A 101 -18.95 -12.68 10.59
N TRP A 102 -18.80 -12.46 11.91
CA TRP A 102 -17.52 -12.12 12.55
C TRP A 102 -16.36 -13.08 12.20
N GLN A 103 -16.64 -14.38 12.12
CA GLN A 103 -15.64 -15.40 11.79
C GLN A 103 -15.17 -15.33 10.35
N GLU A 104 -16.09 -15.18 9.40
CA GLU A 104 -15.78 -15.06 7.98
C GLU A 104 -15.04 -13.75 7.70
N ALA A 105 -15.44 -12.67 8.40
CA ALA A 105 -14.74 -11.40 8.35
C ALA A 105 -13.30 -11.50 8.86
N THR A 106 -13.09 -12.13 10.02
CA THR A 106 -11.75 -12.31 10.59
C THR A 106 -10.88 -13.20 9.69
N TYR A 107 -11.42 -14.29 9.16
CA TYR A 107 -10.67 -15.16 8.25
C TYR A 107 -10.29 -14.44 6.95
N SER A 108 -11.24 -13.71 6.36
CA SER A 108 -11.02 -12.88 5.16
C SER A 108 -9.96 -11.79 5.42
N PHE A 109 -9.95 -11.21 6.61
CA PHE A 109 -8.99 -10.18 7.01
C PHE A 109 -7.56 -10.72 6.96
N PHE A 110 -7.33 -11.84 7.66
CA PHE A 110 -6.02 -12.44 7.71
C PHE A 110 -5.60 -13.00 6.36
N SER A 111 -6.53 -13.58 5.59
CA SER A 111 -6.22 -14.12 4.26
C SER A 111 -5.83 -13.04 3.26
N VAL A 112 -6.52 -11.89 3.24
CA VAL A 112 -6.21 -10.74 2.37
C VAL A 112 -4.82 -10.17 2.68
N ILE A 113 -4.44 -10.09 3.96
CA ILE A 113 -3.12 -9.62 4.38
C ILE A 113 -2.04 -10.66 4.04
N LEU A 114 -2.21 -11.92 4.48
CA LEU A 114 -1.21 -12.97 4.28
C LEU A 114 -0.97 -13.22 2.80
N MET A 115 -2.04 -13.37 2.01
CA MET A 115 -1.90 -13.64 0.58
C MET A 115 -1.42 -12.43 -0.19
N GLY A 116 -1.81 -11.20 0.20
CA GLY A 116 -1.20 -10.00 -0.40
C GLY A 116 0.32 -9.99 -0.22
N ILE A 117 0.80 -10.27 0.99
CA ILE A 117 2.25 -10.37 1.26
C ILE A 117 2.88 -11.51 0.45
N LEU A 118 2.30 -12.72 0.49
CA LEU A 118 2.85 -13.89 -0.20
C LEU A 118 2.92 -13.69 -1.72
N ILE A 119 1.87 -13.16 -2.34
CA ILE A 119 1.85 -12.85 -3.77
C ILE A 119 2.88 -11.77 -4.08
N GLY A 120 2.99 -10.74 -3.23
CA GLY A 120 3.96 -9.67 -3.43
C GLY A 120 5.39 -10.18 -3.42
N LEU A 121 5.72 -11.05 -2.46
CA LEU A 121 7.02 -11.72 -2.38
C LEU A 121 7.26 -12.65 -3.57
N ALA A 122 6.26 -13.44 -3.98
CA ALA A 122 6.36 -14.37 -5.09
C ALA A 122 6.58 -13.63 -6.43
N VAL A 123 5.73 -12.66 -6.75
CA VAL A 123 5.84 -11.85 -7.97
C VAL A 123 7.12 -11.02 -7.95
N GLY A 124 7.48 -10.43 -6.81
CA GLY A 124 8.74 -9.69 -6.65
C GLY A 124 9.96 -10.57 -6.87
N PHE A 125 9.92 -11.82 -6.41
CA PHE A 125 11.00 -12.77 -6.65
C PHE A 125 11.10 -13.21 -8.11
N ILE A 126 9.97 -13.36 -8.81
CA ILE A 126 9.93 -13.63 -10.25
C ILE A 126 10.59 -12.47 -11.01
N PHE A 127 10.16 -11.23 -10.76
CA PHE A 127 10.75 -10.06 -11.40
C PHE A 127 12.23 -9.89 -11.04
N PHE A 128 12.64 -10.23 -9.82
CA PHE A 128 14.05 -10.31 -9.44
C PHE A 128 14.84 -11.30 -10.28
N THR A 129 14.29 -12.49 -10.48
CA THR A 129 14.94 -13.54 -11.27
C THR A 129 15.05 -13.14 -12.74
N ILE A 130 14.01 -12.52 -13.30
CA ILE A 130 14.01 -12.02 -14.69
C ILE A 130 15.13 -11.00 -14.89
N HIS A 131 15.24 -9.99 -14.03
CA HIS A 131 16.31 -8.98 -14.13
C HIS A 131 17.70 -9.59 -13.97
N LYS A 132 17.86 -10.62 -13.11
CA LYS A 132 19.16 -11.24 -12.85
C LYS A 132 19.62 -12.19 -13.97
N TRP A 133 18.70 -12.92 -14.60
CA TRP A 133 19.04 -14.00 -15.54
C TRP A 133 18.87 -13.61 -17.01
N LEU A 134 18.03 -12.62 -17.31
CA LEU A 134 17.81 -12.17 -18.68
C LEU A 134 18.81 -11.05 -19.01
N PRO A 135 19.57 -11.13 -20.11
CA PRO A 135 20.40 -10.02 -20.57
C PRO A 135 19.49 -8.88 -21.03
N THR A 136 19.21 -7.96 -20.11
CA THR A 136 18.32 -6.83 -20.35
C THR A 136 19.13 -5.61 -20.80
N THR A 137 18.61 -4.88 -21.78
CA THR A 137 19.16 -3.56 -22.13
C THR A 137 18.63 -2.53 -21.12
N PRO A 138 19.32 -1.38 -20.93
CA PRO A 138 18.88 -0.34 -20.00
C PRO A 138 17.43 0.11 -20.22
N SER A 139 16.97 0.18 -21.47
CA SER A 139 15.59 0.52 -21.80
C SER A 139 14.59 -0.54 -21.33
N ILE A 140 14.94 -1.82 -21.41
CA ILE A 140 14.10 -2.95 -20.96
C ILE A 140 14.02 -2.96 -19.43
N GLU A 141 15.13 -2.73 -18.72
CA GLU A 141 15.12 -2.62 -17.25
C GLU A 141 14.18 -1.51 -16.76
N VAL A 142 14.19 -0.35 -17.43
CA VAL A 142 13.29 0.77 -17.12
C VAL A 142 11.83 0.36 -17.30
N VAL A 143 11.48 -0.22 -18.45
CA VAL A 143 10.11 -0.65 -18.74
C VAL A 143 9.65 -1.70 -17.74
N LEU A 144 10.47 -2.71 -17.44
CA LEU A 144 10.12 -3.70 -16.42
C LEU A 144 9.91 -3.07 -15.05
N THR A 145 10.74 -2.10 -14.66
CA THR A 145 10.61 -1.42 -13.36
C THR A 145 9.26 -0.71 -13.23
N PHE A 146 8.77 -0.07 -14.29
CA PHE A 146 7.44 0.54 -14.32
C PHE A 146 6.30 -0.49 -14.38
N LEU A 147 6.51 -1.61 -15.07
CA LEU A 147 5.50 -2.67 -15.22
C LEU A 147 5.31 -3.49 -13.95
N THR A 148 6.39 -3.68 -13.18
CA THR A 148 6.43 -4.53 -11.98
C THR A 148 5.32 -4.21 -10.96
N PRO A 149 5.16 -2.96 -10.48
CA PRO A 149 4.10 -2.64 -9.52
C PRO A 149 2.70 -2.85 -10.10
N TYR A 150 2.50 -2.62 -11.42
CA TYR A 150 1.21 -2.83 -12.06
C TYR A 150 0.84 -4.33 -12.09
N PHE A 151 1.78 -5.19 -12.45
CA PHE A 151 1.58 -6.65 -12.44
C PHE A 151 1.32 -7.19 -11.03
N MET A 152 2.05 -6.70 -10.04
CA MET A 152 1.82 -7.06 -8.63
C MET A 152 0.40 -6.70 -8.19
N TYR A 153 -0.03 -5.48 -8.48
CA TYR A 153 -1.36 -5.01 -8.10
C TYR A 153 -2.45 -5.85 -8.77
N TYR A 154 -2.38 -6.00 -10.09
CA TYR A 154 -3.37 -6.74 -10.88
C TYR A 154 -3.44 -8.22 -10.48
N ALA A 155 -2.30 -8.87 -10.23
CA ALA A 155 -2.26 -10.26 -9.80
C ALA A 155 -3.00 -10.46 -8.48
N ALA A 156 -2.82 -9.55 -7.51
CA ALA A 156 -3.50 -9.66 -6.23
C ALA A 156 -5.00 -9.36 -6.31
N GLU A 157 -5.42 -8.36 -7.09
CA GLU A 157 -6.84 -8.09 -7.29
C GLU A 157 -7.58 -9.23 -7.97
N HIS A 158 -6.93 -9.93 -8.92
CA HIS A 158 -7.51 -11.11 -9.56
C HIS A 158 -7.87 -12.22 -8.55
N PHE A 159 -7.13 -12.33 -7.45
CA PHE A 159 -7.43 -13.25 -6.35
C PHE A 159 -8.20 -12.59 -5.20
N HIS A 160 -8.74 -11.38 -5.40
CA HIS A 160 -9.44 -10.58 -4.40
C HIS A 160 -8.64 -10.25 -3.14
N PHE A 161 -7.32 -10.26 -3.20
CA PHE A 161 -6.41 -9.89 -2.11
C PHE A 161 -5.96 -8.43 -2.22
N SER A 162 -5.17 -7.95 -1.26
CA SER A 162 -4.75 -6.55 -1.21
C SER A 162 -3.65 -6.27 -2.24
N GLY A 163 -4.02 -5.63 -3.35
CA GLY A 163 -3.06 -5.13 -4.36
C GLY A 163 -2.03 -4.19 -3.79
N VAL A 164 -2.44 -3.27 -2.90
CA VAL A 164 -1.54 -2.34 -2.22
C VAL A 164 -0.49 -3.08 -1.39
N LEU A 165 -0.89 -4.00 -0.50
CA LEU A 165 0.06 -4.78 0.30
C LEU A 165 0.98 -5.65 -0.57
N THR A 166 0.49 -6.12 -1.70
CA THR A 166 1.25 -6.91 -2.67
C THR A 166 2.36 -6.07 -3.30
N VAL A 167 2.03 -4.87 -3.79
CA VAL A 167 2.99 -3.92 -4.36
C VAL A 167 4.02 -3.47 -3.33
N VAL A 168 3.58 -3.17 -2.10
CA VAL A 168 4.48 -2.75 -1.01
C VAL A 168 5.44 -3.87 -0.63
N SER A 169 4.94 -5.10 -0.45
CA SER A 169 5.76 -6.25 -0.05
C SER A 169 6.75 -6.64 -1.15
N GLY A 170 6.30 -6.70 -2.40
CA GLY A 170 7.15 -6.99 -3.56
C GLY A 170 8.16 -5.88 -3.83
N GLY A 171 7.73 -4.62 -3.76
CA GLY A 171 8.58 -3.44 -3.89
C GLY A 171 9.68 -3.37 -2.83
N LEU A 172 9.35 -3.68 -1.57
CA LEU A 172 10.34 -3.77 -0.48
C LEU A 172 11.37 -4.89 -0.72
N LEU A 173 10.93 -6.05 -1.22
CA LEU A 173 11.83 -7.14 -1.59
C LEU A 173 12.79 -6.72 -2.70
N LEU A 174 12.28 -6.06 -3.73
CA LEU A 174 13.08 -5.57 -4.87
C LEU A 174 14.03 -4.45 -4.45
N ALA A 175 13.58 -3.51 -3.62
CA ALA A 175 14.39 -2.43 -3.05
C ALA A 175 15.52 -2.96 -2.13
N SER A 176 15.29 -4.07 -1.43
CA SER A 176 16.35 -4.75 -0.66
C SER A 176 17.41 -5.39 -1.57
N LYS A 177 17.04 -5.77 -2.79
CA LYS A 177 17.92 -6.40 -3.80
C LYS A 177 18.45 -5.41 -4.85
N HIS A 178 18.29 -4.10 -4.60
CA HIS A 178 18.54 -3.03 -5.57
C HIS A 178 20.02 -2.87 -5.98
N GLU A 179 20.97 -3.29 -5.14
CA GLU A 179 22.39 -3.32 -5.48
C GLU A 179 22.77 -4.40 -6.50
N SER A 180 21.95 -5.45 -6.66
CA SER A 180 22.22 -6.54 -7.62
C SER A 180 21.33 -6.52 -8.87
N MET A 181 20.50 -5.50 -9.03
CA MET A 181 19.38 -5.50 -10.00
C MET A 181 19.49 -4.44 -11.10
N LEU A 182 20.04 -3.25 -10.80
CA LEU A 182 20.09 -2.15 -11.75
C LEU A 182 21.54 -1.74 -11.99
N THR A 183 21.96 -1.84 -13.24
CA THR A 183 23.27 -1.37 -13.70
C THR A 183 23.38 0.16 -13.51
N TYR A 184 24.58 0.67 -13.23
CA TYR A 184 24.81 2.11 -13.03
C TYR A 184 24.21 2.99 -14.15
N MET A 185 24.23 2.50 -15.40
CA MET A 185 23.67 3.19 -16.57
C MET A 185 22.14 3.29 -16.56
N SER A 186 21.42 2.25 -16.11
CA SER A 186 19.94 2.31 -16.05
C SER A 186 19.45 3.28 -14.97
N ARG A 187 20.22 3.44 -13.88
CA ARG A 187 19.92 4.44 -12.84
C ARG A 187 19.93 5.88 -13.40
N ILE A 188 20.94 6.22 -14.20
CA ILE A 188 21.07 7.55 -14.82
C ILE A 188 19.96 7.77 -15.86
N GLN A 189 19.65 6.75 -16.64
CA GLN A 189 18.64 6.83 -17.70
C GLN A 189 17.22 6.97 -17.13
N SER A 190 16.88 6.23 -16.07
CA SER A 190 15.62 6.38 -15.33
C SER A 190 15.44 7.80 -14.79
N THR A 191 16.48 8.39 -14.20
CA THR A 191 16.40 9.77 -13.69
C THR A 191 16.23 10.80 -14.79
N ASN A 192 16.84 10.59 -15.96
CA ASN A 192 16.70 11.49 -17.10
C ASN A 192 15.30 11.42 -17.72
N ILE A 193 14.70 10.22 -17.83
CA ILE A 193 13.32 10.06 -18.31
C ILE A 193 12.34 10.74 -17.35
N LEU A 194 12.48 10.50 -16.05
CA LEU A 194 11.61 11.11 -15.03
C LEU A 194 11.71 12.65 -15.04
N ASN A 195 12.92 13.18 -15.18
CA ASN A 195 13.14 14.63 -15.27
C ASN A 195 12.56 15.25 -16.55
N ASN A 196 12.57 14.53 -17.67
CA ASN A 196 11.95 15.00 -18.91
C ASN A 196 10.42 14.96 -18.85
N LEU A 197 9.84 13.96 -18.17
CA LEU A 197 8.39 13.87 -17.98
C LEU A 197 7.85 14.94 -17.02
N MET A 198 8.64 15.39 -16.04
CA MET A 198 8.22 16.46 -15.11
C MET A 198 8.50 17.89 -15.62
N LYS A 199 9.19 18.04 -16.75
CA LYS A 199 9.51 19.34 -17.36
C LYS A 199 8.52 19.79 -18.44
N ASN A 200 7.65 18.88 -18.91
CA ASN A 200 6.55 19.17 -19.83
C ASN A 200 5.23 19.12 -19.06
#